data_AF-D8LV03-F1
#
_entry.id   AF-D8LV03-F1
#
_cell.length_a   1.000
_cell.length_b   1.000
_cell.length_c   1.000
_cell.angle_alpha   90.00
_cell.angle_beta   90.00
_cell.angle_gamma   90.00
#
_symmetry.space_group_name_H-M   'P 1'
#
loop_
_entity.id
_entity.type
_entity.pdbx_description
1 polymer ?
#
loop_
_entity_poly.entity_id
_entity_poly.type
_entity_poly.pdbx_seq_one_letter_code
_entity_poly.pdbx_strand_id
1 'polypeptide(L)'
;MGIPTYTRWLCRKYPLILKSLSDPDSPAQRDGNTSSQQQQQQQQQQPPVFDNFYIDMNGIIHDCAHGQILGSTPRNTDDVLENLQNYLDRLITAVNPRKLLFMSVDGVAPKAKVKEQRGRRFRSGYESVEIKQLEEQLKKEMIAEGFQFPPDVEEEEEESFNSLNIFPGTDFMSELQVFLDYYVTKTLQSNEKLQNLNVLISDSDVPGEGEHKIMEFIRSQRTQPDYLPNQTHIIHGLDADLSMLALSSHEPLFYILVEQLFITRCAICGAPDHSTRECVKLPRKKLGASTKDDKFYHRPLQVISIKTLRDYLDLEMRPVASQMKIPYNLERIIDDYVFLCIFVGNDFLPSLPLFDIREGAVTMLLNLYRRLLPTWTDYIIRPGGEINYLQVQSLMREVYANEGNILRRKRLFGRYTVGRLKRPAVQASSTKPPELGDEESVDYGKPGWSDAYYRQKFGLDPSDRVSIERVCQEYMLGLAWIMRYYCTGCASWDWFYPEHYAPLLRDLSAMNNVTVSFSLGQPISKLEAVIAVGFACSEPRRRARRSTPSSRPSWSSWSPRRTPSSTSTTRSSS
;
A
#
# COMPACT_ATOMS: atom_id res chain seq x y z
N MET A 1 3.13 -6.66 1.72
CA MET A 1 3.25 -5.94 3.01
C MET A 1 1.92 -5.25 3.27
N GLY A 2 1.39 -5.26 4.49
CA GLY A 2 0.19 -4.47 4.79
C GLY A 2 0.58 -3.09 5.29
N ILE A 3 -0.12 -2.05 4.86
CA ILE A 3 0.01 -0.66 5.34
C ILE A 3 0.15 -0.58 6.88
N PRO A 4 -0.70 -1.27 7.69
CA PRO A 4 -0.59 -1.21 9.14
C PRO A 4 0.63 -1.93 9.71
N THR A 5 1.32 -2.76 8.93
CA THR A 5 2.42 -3.61 9.43
C THR A 5 3.74 -2.86 9.41
N TYR A 6 4.06 -2.20 8.29
CA TYR A 6 5.30 -1.41 8.17
C TYR A 6 5.26 -0.18 9.07
N THR A 7 4.20 0.63 8.99
CA THR A 7 4.06 1.85 9.82
C THR A 7 4.09 1.51 11.31
N ARG A 8 3.48 0.39 11.73
CA ARG A 8 3.56 -0.09 13.11
C ARG A 8 4.97 -0.51 13.51
N TRP A 9 5.70 -1.21 12.63
CA TRP A 9 7.10 -1.56 12.88
C TRP A 9 7.96 -0.30 13.01
N LEU A 10 7.76 0.67 12.12
CA LEU A 10 8.50 1.93 12.07
C LEU A 10 8.30 2.74 13.37
N CYS A 11 7.05 2.96 13.77
CA CYS A 11 6.73 3.68 15.01
C CYS A 11 7.19 2.94 16.27
N ARG A 12 7.33 1.61 16.24
CA ARG A 12 7.88 0.84 17.36
C ARG A 12 9.40 0.94 17.44
N LYS A 13 10.09 0.89 16.29
CA LYS A 13 11.56 0.99 16.24
C LYS A 13 12.04 2.42 16.54
N TYR A 14 11.33 3.41 16.00
CA TYR A 14 11.67 4.83 16.09
C TYR A 14 10.53 5.62 16.74
N PRO A 15 10.34 5.54 18.07
CA PRO A 15 9.13 6.05 18.73
C PRO A 15 8.95 7.57 18.64
N LEU A 16 10.03 8.34 18.51
CA LEU A 16 9.96 9.82 18.48
C LEU A 16 9.53 10.40 17.12
N ILE A 17 9.33 9.55 16.10
CA ILE A 17 8.84 10.01 14.80
C ILE A 17 7.36 10.40 14.87
N LEU A 18 6.56 9.75 15.74
CA LEU A 18 5.13 9.95 15.82
C LEU A 18 4.80 11.02 16.87
N LYS A 19 4.15 12.10 16.44
CA LYS A 19 3.74 13.22 17.30
C LYS A 19 2.26 13.47 17.13
N SER A 20 1.57 13.90 18.19
CA SER A 20 0.18 14.35 18.07
C SER A 20 0.12 15.74 17.42
N LEU A 21 -0.86 15.96 16.56
CA LEU A 21 -1.18 17.27 16.00
C LEU A 21 -2.40 17.84 16.74
N SER A 22 -2.33 19.11 17.13
CA SER A 22 -3.47 19.80 17.74
C SER A 22 -4.58 19.95 16.71
N ASP A 23 -5.74 19.35 16.98
CA ASP A 23 -6.94 19.48 16.18
C ASP A 23 -7.91 20.43 16.90
N PRO A 24 -8.17 21.64 16.37
CA PRO A 24 -9.05 22.62 17.00
C PRO A 24 -10.51 22.13 17.12
N ASP A 25 -10.90 21.14 16.31
CA ASP A 25 -12.23 20.54 16.36
C ASP A 25 -12.29 19.27 17.23
N SER A 26 -11.23 18.95 17.99
CA SER A 26 -11.24 17.77 18.85
C SER A 26 -12.16 17.91 20.09
N PRO A 27 -12.93 16.86 20.46
CA PRO A 27 -13.84 16.89 21.63
C PRO A 27 -13.12 17.21 22.94
N ALA A 28 -11.85 16.79 23.08
CA ALA A 28 -11.03 17.01 24.26
C ALA A 28 -10.75 18.50 24.56
N GLN A 29 -10.85 19.38 23.56
CA GLN A 29 -10.74 20.83 23.74
C GLN A 29 -12.10 21.50 24.04
N ARG A 30 -13.23 20.90 23.64
CA ARG A 30 -14.58 21.43 23.90
C ARG A 30 -15.06 21.19 25.33
N ASP A 31 -14.66 20.09 25.97
CA ASP A 31 -15.17 19.69 27.29
C ASP A 31 -14.43 20.30 28.50
N GLY A 32 -13.42 21.16 28.31
CA GLY A 32 -12.76 21.92 29.40
C GLY A 32 -12.09 21.09 30.51
N ASN A 33 -12.10 19.75 30.42
CA ASN A 33 -11.73 18.85 31.50
C ASN A 33 -10.36 18.17 31.28
N THR A 34 -9.41 18.90 30.70
CA THR A 34 -8.01 18.45 30.62
C THR A 34 -7.31 18.79 31.94
N SER A 35 -6.79 17.76 32.62
CA SER A 35 -5.98 17.93 33.82
C SER A 35 -4.79 18.86 33.56
N SER A 36 -4.57 19.79 34.48
CA SER A 36 -3.61 20.90 34.41
C SER A 36 -2.16 20.49 34.13
N GLN A 37 -1.80 19.21 34.29
CA GLN A 37 -0.48 18.67 33.95
C GLN A 37 -0.31 18.34 32.45
N GLN A 38 -1.37 17.98 31.71
CA GLN A 38 -1.28 17.74 30.26
C GLN A 38 -1.22 19.04 29.46
N GLN A 39 -1.89 20.09 29.95
CA GLN A 39 -1.81 21.43 29.35
C GLN A 39 -0.39 22.03 29.47
N GLN A 40 0.33 21.78 30.57
CA GLN A 40 1.69 22.31 30.76
C GLN A 40 2.75 21.66 29.85
N GLN A 41 2.59 20.38 29.46
CA GLN A 41 3.49 19.75 28.48
C GLN A 41 3.13 20.08 27.02
N GLN A 42 1.85 20.31 26.70
CA GLN A 42 1.43 20.71 25.36
C GLN A 42 1.70 22.21 25.06
N GLN A 43 1.72 23.07 26.08
CA GLN A 43 1.96 24.52 25.91
C GLN A 43 3.41 24.90 25.53
N GLN A 44 4.38 23.99 25.59
CA GLN A 44 5.79 24.32 25.30
C GLN A 44 6.22 24.14 23.83
N GLN A 45 5.36 23.61 22.95
CA GLN A 45 5.68 23.49 21.52
C GLN A 45 4.61 24.20 20.71
N GLN A 46 4.97 25.34 20.08
CA GLN A 46 4.14 25.90 19.03
C GLN A 46 3.89 24.82 17.96
N PRO A 47 2.66 24.69 17.44
CA PRO A 47 2.37 23.69 16.42
C PRO A 47 3.31 23.90 15.23
N PRO A 48 3.84 22.81 14.64
CA PRO A 48 4.72 22.91 13.47
C PRO A 48 3.99 23.66 12.37
N VAL A 49 4.64 24.68 11.81
CA VAL A 49 4.09 25.48 10.73
C VAL A 49 4.45 24.85 9.39
N PHE A 50 3.43 24.57 8.56
CA PHE A 50 3.60 23.92 7.27
C PHE A 50 3.49 24.94 6.13
N ASP A 51 4.39 24.85 5.16
CA ASP A 51 4.36 25.69 3.96
C ASP A 51 3.46 25.06 2.90
N ASN A 52 3.67 23.77 2.65
CA ASN A 52 3.03 23.04 1.57
C ASN A 52 2.28 21.83 2.12
N PHE A 53 0.97 21.77 1.85
CA PHE A 53 0.11 20.64 2.20
C PHE A 53 -0.30 19.87 0.95
N TYR A 54 -0.01 18.57 0.94
CA TYR A 54 -0.36 17.66 -0.13
C TYR A 54 -1.39 16.65 0.37
N ILE A 55 -2.43 16.38 -0.43
CA ILE A 55 -3.48 15.43 -0.09
C ILE A 55 -3.55 14.38 -1.19
N ASP A 56 -3.31 13.13 -0.83
CA ASP A 56 -3.77 12.00 -1.63
C ASP A 56 -5.26 11.78 -1.36
N MET A 57 -6.07 12.10 -2.36
CA MET A 57 -7.53 12.12 -2.26
C MET A 57 -8.12 10.72 -2.24
N ASN A 58 -7.46 9.73 -2.85
CA ASN A 58 -8.05 8.41 -3.03
C ASN A 58 -8.34 7.71 -1.70
N GLY A 59 -7.40 7.77 -0.75
CA GLY A 59 -7.62 7.26 0.60
C GLY A 59 -8.84 7.90 1.29
N ILE A 60 -8.97 9.24 1.18
CA ILE A 60 -10.07 10.00 1.81
C ILE A 60 -11.42 9.65 1.15
N ILE A 61 -11.45 9.57 -0.18
CA ILE A 61 -12.67 9.23 -0.93
C ILE A 61 -13.15 7.83 -0.53
N HIS A 62 -12.24 6.87 -0.41
CA HIS A 62 -12.58 5.55 0.09
C HIS A 62 -13.15 5.63 1.51
N ASP A 63 -12.51 6.35 2.44
CA ASP A 63 -13.03 6.49 3.81
C ASP A 63 -14.41 7.17 3.85
N CYS A 64 -14.65 8.17 3.00
CA CYS A 64 -15.92 8.89 2.86
C CYS A 64 -17.01 8.11 2.13
N ALA A 65 -16.67 6.99 1.49
CA ALA A 65 -17.59 6.09 0.81
C ALA A 65 -17.95 4.83 1.64
N HIS A 66 -17.15 4.46 2.63
CA HIS A 66 -17.31 3.19 3.36
C HIS A 66 -17.94 3.39 4.74
N GLY A 67 -19.19 2.93 4.89
CA GLY A 67 -19.95 3.18 6.13
C GLY A 67 -19.43 2.51 7.40
N GLN A 68 -18.49 1.56 7.30
CA GLN A 68 -17.80 1.00 8.48
C GLN A 68 -16.90 2.03 9.18
N ILE A 69 -16.46 3.08 8.48
CA ILE A 69 -15.50 4.07 8.97
C ILE A 69 -16.24 5.32 9.46
N LEU A 70 -17.26 5.75 8.71
CA LEU A 70 -18.11 6.91 8.97
C LEU A 70 -19.10 6.70 10.12
N GLY A 71 -19.60 5.48 10.32
CA GLY A 71 -20.72 5.21 11.23
C GLY A 71 -22.10 5.41 10.58
N SER A 72 -22.14 5.97 9.37
CA SER A 72 -23.30 6.01 8.46
C SER A 72 -22.95 5.39 7.11
N THR A 73 -23.94 4.83 6.39
CA THR A 73 -23.75 4.31 5.03
C THR A 73 -24.20 5.37 4.01
N PRO A 74 -23.29 5.89 3.16
CA PRO A 74 -23.66 6.83 2.08
C PRO A 74 -24.57 6.15 1.05
N ARG A 75 -25.64 6.83 0.64
CA ARG A 75 -26.63 6.30 -0.32
C ARG A 75 -26.30 6.70 -1.76
N ASN A 76 -25.69 7.85 -1.95
CA ASN A 76 -25.45 8.38 -3.30
C ASN A 76 -24.15 9.20 -3.34
N THR A 77 -23.82 9.69 -4.53
CA THR A 77 -22.65 10.56 -4.72
C THR A 77 -22.70 11.79 -3.82
N ASP A 78 -23.86 12.44 -3.69
CA ASP A 78 -24.00 13.67 -2.88
C ASP A 78 -23.62 13.45 -1.41
N ASP A 79 -24.08 12.36 -0.79
CA ASP A 79 -23.72 11.99 0.59
C ASP A 79 -22.18 11.83 0.73
N VAL A 80 -21.51 11.24 -0.27
CA VAL A 80 -20.05 11.06 -0.29
C VAL A 80 -19.32 12.40 -0.44
N LEU A 81 -19.82 13.29 -1.32
CA LEU A 81 -19.24 14.62 -1.53
C LEU A 81 -19.41 15.52 -0.32
N GLU A 82 -20.54 15.45 0.39
CA GLU A 82 -20.75 16.17 1.66
C GLU A 82 -19.77 15.70 2.73
N ASN A 83 -19.59 14.38 2.86
CA ASN A 83 -18.61 13.81 3.78
C ASN A 83 -17.18 14.26 3.45
N LEU A 84 -16.83 14.25 2.16
CA LEU A 84 -15.55 14.72 1.66
C LEU A 84 -15.30 16.19 1.99
N GLN A 85 -16.31 17.06 1.81
CA GLN A 85 -16.22 18.47 2.17
C GLN A 85 -15.85 18.67 3.64
N ASN A 86 -16.59 17.99 4.53
CA ASN A 86 -16.38 18.09 5.98
C ASN A 86 -14.99 17.58 6.39
N TYR A 87 -14.52 16.53 5.73
CA TYR A 87 -13.20 15.96 6.00
C TYR A 87 -12.06 16.87 5.52
N LEU A 88 -12.17 17.44 4.32
CA LEU A 88 -11.20 18.40 3.78
C LEU A 88 -11.12 19.66 4.65
N ASP A 89 -12.25 20.24 5.04
CA ASP A 89 -12.31 21.42 5.90
C ASP A 89 -11.52 21.19 7.19
N ARG A 90 -11.72 20.02 7.81
CA ARG A 90 -11.01 19.61 9.02
C ARG A 90 -9.51 19.50 8.79
N LEU A 91 -9.07 18.76 7.77
CA LEU A 91 -7.65 18.56 7.49
C LEU A 91 -6.93 19.88 7.20
N ILE A 92 -7.52 20.71 6.34
CA ILE A 92 -6.95 22.00 5.95
C ILE A 92 -6.87 22.94 7.17
N THR A 93 -7.89 22.94 8.03
CA THR A 93 -7.89 23.73 9.26
C THR A 93 -6.83 23.26 10.25
N ALA A 94 -6.67 21.95 10.43
CA ALA A 94 -5.68 21.37 11.34
C ALA A 94 -4.23 21.59 10.87
N VAL A 95 -3.98 21.48 9.56
CA VAL A 95 -2.64 21.69 8.98
C VAL A 95 -2.29 23.17 8.83
N ASN A 96 -3.26 24.01 8.47
CA ASN A 96 -3.11 25.44 8.26
C ASN A 96 -1.89 25.81 7.37
N PRO A 97 -1.85 25.36 6.10
CA PRO A 97 -0.74 25.61 5.19
C PRO A 97 -0.60 27.09 4.83
N ARG A 98 0.64 27.53 4.56
CA ARG A 98 0.95 28.96 4.28
C ARG A 98 1.18 29.32 2.82
N LYS A 99 1.60 28.38 1.98
CA LYS A 99 2.01 28.65 0.58
C LYS A 99 1.22 27.84 -0.44
N LEU A 100 1.09 26.54 -0.22
CA LEU A 100 0.52 25.61 -1.19
C LEU A 100 -0.46 24.62 -0.56
N LEU A 101 -1.61 24.41 -1.22
CA LEU A 101 -2.45 23.22 -1.09
C LEU A 101 -2.46 22.47 -2.43
N PHE A 102 -2.01 21.23 -2.43
CA PHE A 102 -2.01 20.36 -3.60
C PHE A 102 -2.93 19.17 -3.34
N MET A 103 -4.01 19.03 -4.11
CA MET A 103 -4.94 17.91 -4.02
C MET A 103 -4.75 16.98 -5.22
N SER A 104 -4.40 15.73 -4.97
CA SER A 104 -4.06 14.75 -6.00
C SER A 104 -5.07 13.61 -5.98
N VAL A 105 -5.76 13.40 -7.08
CA VAL A 105 -6.70 12.29 -7.31
C VAL A 105 -6.01 11.26 -8.20
N ASP A 106 -6.14 9.95 -7.97
CA ASP A 106 -5.51 8.97 -8.87
C ASP A 106 -6.01 9.15 -10.31
N GLY A 107 -5.06 9.15 -11.26
CA GLY A 107 -5.33 8.95 -12.67
C GLY A 107 -5.02 7.50 -13.08
N VAL A 108 -4.86 7.27 -14.38
CA VAL A 108 -4.48 5.95 -14.87
C VAL A 108 -3.06 5.61 -14.43
N ALA A 109 -2.91 4.53 -13.65
CA ALA A 109 -1.62 4.09 -13.13
C ALA A 109 -0.84 3.23 -14.15
N PRO A 110 0.49 3.03 -13.95
CA PRO A 110 1.29 2.10 -14.77
C PRO A 110 0.75 0.66 -14.74
N LYS A 111 1.03 -0.13 -15.79
CA LYS A 111 0.54 -1.52 -15.89
C LYS A 111 0.93 -2.39 -14.69
N ALA A 112 2.10 -2.18 -14.11
CA ALA A 112 2.52 -2.82 -12.87
C ALA A 112 1.51 -2.61 -11.72
N LYS A 113 1.07 -1.36 -11.51
CA LYS A 113 0.04 -1.04 -10.50
C LYS A 113 -1.34 -1.55 -10.91
N VAL A 114 -1.71 -1.45 -12.19
CA VAL A 114 -3.00 -1.96 -12.69
C VAL A 114 -3.15 -3.46 -12.40
N LYS A 115 -2.09 -4.26 -12.55
CA LYS A 115 -2.08 -5.69 -12.17
C LYS A 115 -2.33 -5.87 -10.67
N GLU A 116 -1.70 -5.04 -9.83
CA GLU A 116 -1.88 -5.04 -8.38
C GLU A 116 -3.34 -4.69 -7.99
N GLN A 117 -3.86 -3.58 -8.50
CA GLN A 117 -5.23 -3.11 -8.27
C GLN A 117 -6.26 -4.16 -8.71
N ARG A 118 -6.06 -4.79 -9.88
CA ARG A 118 -6.89 -5.92 -10.34
C ARG A 118 -6.85 -7.09 -9.35
N GLY A 119 -5.67 -7.43 -8.84
CA GLY A 119 -5.49 -8.49 -7.85
C GLY A 119 -6.14 -8.18 -6.50
N ARG A 120 -6.12 -6.91 -6.04
CA ARG A 120 -6.87 -6.47 -4.84
C ARG A 120 -8.38 -6.61 -5.06
N ARG A 121 -8.90 -6.07 -6.17
CA ARG A 121 -10.35 -6.07 -6.46
C ARG A 121 -10.93 -7.47 -6.65
N PHE A 122 -10.18 -8.38 -7.29
CA PHE A 122 -10.62 -9.77 -7.43
C PHE A 122 -10.72 -10.49 -6.09
N ARG A 123 -9.74 -10.29 -5.19
CA ARG A 123 -9.76 -10.86 -3.84
C ARG A 123 -10.90 -10.30 -3.01
N SER A 124 -11.09 -8.99 -2.98
CA SER A 124 -12.19 -8.38 -2.23
C SER A 124 -13.56 -8.82 -2.73
N GLY A 125 -13.72 -9.01 -4.05
CA GLY A 125 -14.93 -9.58 -4.63
C GLY A 125 -15.19 -11.01 -4.15
N TYR A 126 -14.19 -11.88 -4.20
CA TYR A 126 -14.31 -13.27 -3.74
C TYR A 126 -14.56 -13.35 -2.22
N GLU A 127 -13.75 -12.63 -1.43
CA GLU A 127 -13.89 -12.53 0.03
C GLU A 127 -15.28 -12.00 0.42
N SER A 128 -15.84 -11.03 -0.32
CA SER A 128 -17.19 -10.54 -0.03
C SER A 128 -18.28 -11.60 -0.24
N VAL A 129 -18.12 -12.49 -1.23
CA VAL A 129 -19.05 -13.60 -1.47
C VAL A 129 -18.91 -14.64 -0.36
N GLU A 130 -17.68 -14.99 -0.01
CA GLU A 130 -17.39 -15.96 1.05
C GLU A 130 -17.86 -15.48 2.43
N ILE A 131 -17.62 -14.21 2.77
CA ILE A 131 -18.10 -13.57 4.02
C ILE A 131 -19.63 -13.62 4.08
N LYS A 132 -20.33 -13.25 2.99
CA LYS A 132 -21.80 -13.31 2.95
C LYS A 132 -22.33 -14.73 3.17
N GLN A 133 -21.69 -15.73 2.55
CA GLN A 133 -22.06 -17.13 2.74
C GLN A 133 -21.82 -17.59 4.18
N LEU A 134 -20.68 -17.22 4.76
CA LEU A 134 -20.32 -17.54 6.14
C LEU A 134 -21.26 -16.86 7.15
N GLU A 135 -21.61 -15.59 6.93
CA GLU A 135 -22.57 -14.85 7.75
C GLU A 135 -23.96 -15.50 7.69
N GLU A 136 -24.42 -15.92 6.50
CA GLU A 136 -25.71 -16.60 6.36
C GLU A 136 -25.72 -17.97 7.05
N GLN A 137 -24.62 -18.72 6.97
CA GLN A 137 -24.45 -19.98 7.69
C GLN A 137 -24.44 -19.78 9.21
N LEU A 138 -23.63 -18.85 9.70
CA LEU A 138 -23.52 -18.52 11.12
C LEU A 138 -24.87 -18.05 11.68
N LYS A 139 -25.61 -17.24 10.92
CA LYS A 139 -26.95 -16.79 11.29
C LYS A 139 -27.90 -17.97 11.46
N LYS A 140 -27.89 -18.94 10.55
CA LYS A 140 -28.71 -20.16 10.64
C LYS A 140 -28.37 -20.99 11.88
N GLU A 141 -27.09 -21.15 12.19
CA GLU A 141 -26.62 -21.86 13.40
C GLU A 141 -27.08 -21.14 14.68
N MET A 142 -26.90 -19.82 14.75
CA MET A 142 -27.30 -19.03 15.91
C MET A 142 -28.83 -19.04 16.11
N ILE A 143 -29.62 -19.01 15.02
CA ILE A 143 -31.09 -19.19 15.11
C ILE A 143 -31.44 -20.58 15.67
N ALA A 144 -30.72 -21.63 15.25
CA ALA A 144 -30.92 -22.99 15.77
C ALA A 144 -30.56 -23.11 17.26
N GLU A 145 -29.58 -22.33 17.74
CA GLU A 145 -29.23 -22.22 19.17
C GLU A 145 -30.20 -21.34 19.99
N GLY A 146 -31.24 -20.78 19.36
CA GLY A 146 -32.28 -19.99 20.03
C GLY A 146 -32.00 -18.49 20.12
N PHE A 147 -30.96 -17.99 19.43
CA PHE A 147 -30.74 -16.54 19.31
C PHE A 147 -31.77 -15.92 18.38
N GLN A 148 -32.43 -14.86 18.85
CA GLN A 148 -33.36 -14.07 18.04
C GLN A 148 -32.59 -12.95 17.36
N PHE A 149 -32.60 -12.94 16.03
CA PHE A 149 -32.15 -11.82 15.24
C PHE A 149 -33.33 -10.88 14.97
N PRO A 150 -33.09 -9.58 14.77
CA PRO A 150 -34.08 -8.73 14.15
C PRO A 150 -34.60 -9.42 12.88
N PRO A 151 -35.90 -9.28 12.54
CA PRO A 151 -36.38 -9.75 11.25
C PRO A 151 -35.46 -9.18 10.19
N ASP A 152 -35.12 -10.01 9.20
CA ASP A 152 -34.57 -9.50 7.96
C ASP A 152 -35.56 -8.45 7.51
N VAL A 153 -35.18 -7.19 7.66
CA VAL A 153 -35.84 -6.16 6.88
C VAL A 153 -35.62 -6.69 5.47
N GLU A 154 -36.66 -6.72 4.65
CA GLU A 154 -36.42 -6.48 3.23
C GLU A 154 -35.75 -5.10 3.23
N GLU A 155 -34.44 -5.06 3.49
CA GLU A 155 -33.56 -4.04 2.98
C GLU A 155 -33.89 -4.20 1.49
N GLU A 156 -34.87 -3.41 0.99
CA GLU A 156 -34.79 -2.89 -0.38
C GLU A 156 -33.30 -2.72 -0.59
N GLU A 157 -32.69 -3.41 -1.56
CA GLU A 157 -31.23 -3.36 -1.76
C GLU A 157 -30.83 -1.88 -1.79
N GLU A 158 -30.54 -1.31 -0.62
CA GLU A 158 -30.71 0.12 -0.39
C GLU A 158 -29.43 0.65 -0.98
N GLU A 159 -29.53 1.23 -2.18
CA GLU A 159 -28.43 1.45 -3.12
C GLU A 159 -27.23 2.10 -2.41
N SER A 160 -26.38 1.30 -1.77
CA SER A 160 -25.20 1.79 -1.11
C SER A 160 -24.21 2.19 -2.18
N PHE A 161 -23.50 3.30 -2.01
CA PHE A 161 -22.53 3.75 -2.99
C PHE A 161 -21.55 2.64 -3.36
N ASN A 162 -21.47 2.30 -4.65
CA ASN A 162 -20.61 1.24 -5.14
C ASN A 162 -19.15 1.75 -5.23
N SER A 163 -18.28 1.26 -4.36
CA SER A 163 -16.87 1.66 -4.33
C SER A 163 -16.10 1.37 -5.62
N LEU A 164 -16.62 0.52 -6.52
CA LEU A 164 -16.06 0.33 -7.86
C LEU A 164 -16.08 1.61 -8.70
N ASN A 165 -16.95 2.56 -8.37
CA ASN A 165 -17.04 3.87 -9.01
C ASN A 165 -15.84 4.77 -8.68
N ILE A 166 -15.05 4.45 -7.64
CA ILE A 166 -13.79 5.15 -7.32
C ILE A 166 -12.70 4.58 -8.23
N PHE A 167 -12.72 5.00 -9.49
CA PHE A 167 -11.73 4.63 -10.50
C PHE A 167 -11.74 5.63 -11.66
N PRO A 168 -10.57 6.02 -12.21
CA PRO A 168 -10.50 6.98 -13.31
C PRO A 168 -11.38 6.59 -14.50
N GLY A 169 -12.18 7.54 -14.99
CA GLY A 169 -13.05 7.35 -16.16
C GLY A 169 -14.48 6.88 -15.84
N THR A 170 -14.87 6.83 -14.57
CA THR A 170 -16.28 6.66 -14.16
C THR A 170 -17.00 8.01 -14.06
N ASP A 171 -18.33 7.98 -14.08
CA ASP A 171 -19.16 9.19 -13.94
C ASP A 171 -18.91 9.90 -12.60
N PHE A 172 -18.77 9.13 -11.51
CA PHE A 172 -18.44 9.64 -10.18
C PHE A 172 -17.15 10.48 -10.18
N MET A 173 -16.10 10.07 -10.89
CA MET A 173 -14.84 10.84 -10.91
C MET A 173 -15.00 12.16 -11.67
N SER A 174 -15.90 12.21 -12.64
CA SER A 174 -16.23 13.45 -13.37
C SER A 174 -17.03 14.40 -12.47
N GLU A 175 -17.99 13.88 -11.70
CA GLU A 175 -18.72 14.66 -10.68
C GLU A 175 -17.80 15.17 -9.57
N LEU A 176 -16.87 14.33 -9.10
CA LEU A 176 -15.85 14.70 -8.12
C LEU A 176 -14.98 15.86 -8.59
N GLN A 177 -14.57 15.88 -9.86
CA GLN A 177 -13.79 16.99 -10.42
C GLN A 177 -14.56 18.31 -10.34
N VAL A 178 -15.83 18.32 -10.80
CA VAL A 178 -16.69 19.50 -10.72
C VAL A 178 -16.88 19.95 -9.27
N PHE A 179 -17.03 19.00 -8.35
CA PHE A 179 -17.13 19.29 -6.92
C PHE A 179 -15.85 19.93 -6.36
N LEU A 180 -14.66 19.42 -6.70
CA LEU A 180 -13.39 19.97 -6.19
C LEU A 180 -13.15 21.39 -6.69
N ASP A 181 -13.46 21.67 -7.96
CA ASP A 181 -13.39 23.03 -8.53
C ASP A 181 -14.34 23.99 -7.81
N TYR A 182 -15.58 23.54 -7.56
CA TYR A 182 -16.56 24.28 -6.78
C TYR A 182 -16.09 24.51 -5.34
N TYR A 183 -15.60 23.46 -4.69
CA TYR A 183 -15.12 23.50 -3.30
C TYR A 183 -13.98 24.50 -3.14
N VAL A 184 -12.95 24.44 -3.99
CA VAL A 184 -11.83 25.39 -3.93
C VAL A 184 -12.32 26.82 -4.15
N THR A 185 -13.16 27.05 -5.16
CA THR A 185 -13.68 28.39 -5.45
C THR A 185 -14.46 28.97 -4.26
N LYS A 186 -15.36 28.17 -3.67
CA LYS A 186 -16.14 28.54 -2.49
C LYS A 186 -15.26 28.78 -1.26
N THR A 187 -14.28 27.92 -1.05
CA THR A 187 -13.40 27.97 0.12
C THR A 187 -12.43 29.14 0.05
N LEU A 188 -11.91 29.48 -1.14
CA LEU A 188 -11.13 30.70 -1.38
C LEU A 188 -11.95 31.97 -1.12
N GLN A 189 -13.24 31.98 -1.48
CA GLN A 189 -14.11 33.14 -1.23
C GLN A 189 -14.46 33.33 0.25
N SER A 190 -14.64 32.23 1.00
CA SER A 190 -15.17 32.26 2.37
C SER A 190 -14.10 32.28 3.47
N ASN A 191 -12.88 31.79 3.20
CA ASN A 191 -11.82 31.69 4.19
C ASN A 191 -10.62 32.59 3.85
N GLU A 192 -10.49 33.72 4.56
CA GLU A 192 -9.39 34.68 4.38
C GLU A 192 -7.99 34.05 4.47
N LYS A 193 -7.82 32.99 5.27
CA LYS A 193 -6.53 32.30 5.40
C LYS A 193 -6.14 31.56 4.11
N LEU A 194 -7.12 31.12 3.34
CA LEU A 194 -6.90 30.37 2.10
C LEU A 194 -6.78 31.29 0.88
N GLN A 195 -7.21 32.55 0.96
CA GLN A 195 -7.11 33.52 -0.13
C GLN A 195 -5.68 33.77 -0.62
N ASN A 196 -4.69 33.66 0.26
CA ASN A 196 -3.28 33.85 -0.06
C ASN A 196 -2.55 32.55 -0.44
N LEU A 197 -3.28 31.43 -0.50
CA LEU A 197 -2.72 30.11 -0.77
C LEU A 197 -2.77 29.79 -2.27
N ASN A 198 -1.68 29.27 -2.82
CA ASN A 198 -1.74 28.66 -4.14
C ASN A 198 -2.43 27.30 -4.00
N VAL A 199 -3.50 27.07 -4.76
CA VAL A 199 -4.22 25.79 -4.77
C VAL A 199 -4.02 25.12 -6.12
N LEU A 200 -3.53 23.87 -6.09
CA LEU A 200 -3.41 23.02 -7.28
C LEU A 200 -4.27 21.76 -7.11
N ILE A 201 -5.04 21.43 -8.15
CA ILE A 201 -5.78 20.18 -8.26
C ILE A 201 -5.15 19.38 -9.40
N SER A 202 -4.77 18.14 -9.11
CA SER A 202 -4.43 17.14 -10.11
C SER A 202 -5.53 16.10 -10.16
N ASP A 203 -6.45 16.25 -11.10
CA ASP A 203 -7.62 15.40 -11.29
C ASP A 203 -7.25 13.99 -11.83
N SER A 204 -8.28 13.17 -12.07
CA SER A 204 -8.12 11.82 -12.61
C SER A 204 -7.75 11.76 -14.10
N ASP A 205 -7.73 12.92 -14.78
CA ASP A 205 -7.38 13.03 -16.19
C ASP A 205 -5.88 13.09 -16.38
N VAL A 206 -5.16 13.58 -15.37
CA VAL A 206 -3.70 13.49 -15.28
C VAL A 206 -3.28 12.07 -14.90
N PRO A 207 -2.58 11.32 -15.79
CA PRO A 207 -2.15 9.95 -15.51
C PRO A 207 -1.18 9.86 -14.33
N GLY A 208 -1.17 8.72 -13.65
CA GLY A 208 -0.33 8.42 -12.50
C GLY A 208 -1.09 8.35 -11.18
N GLU A 209 -0.50 7.65 -10.22
CA GLU A 209 -1.00 7.55 -8.84
C GLU A 209 -0.86 8.89 -8.11
N GLY A 210 -1.80 9.21 -7.24
CA GLY A 210 -1.92 10.49 -6.55
C GLY A 210 -0.65 10.85 -5.78
N GLU A 211 -0.12 9.90 -5.01
CA GLU A 211 1.15 10.03 -4.27
C GLU A 211 2.35 10.27 -5.21
N HIS A 212 2.42 9.60 -6.36
CA HIS A 212 3.53 9.77 -7.30
C HIS A 212 3.45 11.10 -8.05
N LYS A 213 2.24 11.59 -8.37
CA LYS A 213 2.03 12.94 -8.92
C LYS A 213 2.48 14.03 -7.96
N ILE A 214 2.19 13.87 -6.66
CA ILE A 214 2.70 14.76 -5.61
C ILE A 214 4.23 14.73 -5.57
N MET A 215 4.84 13.55 -5.56
CA MET A 215 6.29 13.42 -5.48
C MET A 215 6.99 13.97 -6.74
N GLU A 216 6.38 13.80 -7.92
CA GLU A 216 6.85 14.41 -9.16
C GLU A 216 6.78 15.93 -9.12
N PHE A 217 5.69 16.48 -8.58
CA PHE A 217 5.57 17.91 -8.34
C PHE A 217 6.68 18.40 -7.41
N ILE A 218 6.92 17.76 -6.26
CA ILE A 218 7.99 18.13 -5.32
C ILE A 218 9.36 18.10 -6.00
N ARG A 219 9.67 17.05 -6.77
CA ARG A 219 10.93 16.95 -7.53
C ARG A 219 11.08 18.07 -8.56
N SER A 220 10.02 18.43 -9.28
CA SER A 220 10.07 19.51 -10.27
C SER A 220 10.16 20.91 -9.65
N GLN A 221 9.65 21.10 -8.43
CA GLN A 221 9.87 22.34 -7.67
C GLN A 221 11.33 22.47 -7.23
N ARG A 222 11.95 21.38 -6.75
CA ARG A 222 13.36 21.38 -6.33
C ARG A 222 14.36 21.75 -7.42
N THR A 223 14.01 21.55 -8.69
CA THR A 223 14.87 21.92 -9.82
C THR A 223 14.76 23.39 -10.21
N GLN A 224 13.80 24.13 -9.65
CA GLN A 224 13.63 25.55 -9.92
C GLN A 224 14.74 26.37 -9.23
N PRO A 225 15.25 27.43 -9.89
CA PRO A 225 16.37 28.22 -9.37
C PRO A 225 16.03 29.03 -8.11
N ASP A 226 14.76 29.36 -7.90
CA ASP A 226 14.22 30.11 -6.77
C ASP A 226 13.67 29.20 -5.65
N TYR A 227 13.85 27.88 -5.78
CA TYR A 227 13.40 26.92 -4.78
C TYR A 227 14.10 27.12 -3.43
N LEU A 228 13.32 27.19 -2.36
CA LEU A 228 13.83 27.33 -1.00
C LEU A 228 13.93 25.94 -0.35
N PRO A 229 15.13 25.45 0.00
CA PRO A 229 15.33 24.08 0.52
C PRO A 229 14.87 23.87 1.97
N ASN A 230 14.42 24.93 2.63
CA ASN A 230 13.92 24.90 4.00
C ASN A 230 12.39 25.01 4.09
N GLN A 231 11.68 24.75 2.99
CA GLN A 231 10.22 24.66 3.00
C GLN A 231 9.76 23.44 3.80
N THR A 232 8.65 23.59 4.53
CA THR A 232 8.06 22.50 5.29
C THR A 232 6.97 21.82 4.46
N HIS A 233 7.10 20.51 4.26
CA HIS A 233 6.20 19.68 3.47
C HIS A 233 5.39 18.75 4.38
N ILE A 234 4.08 18.67 4.19
CA ILE A 234 3.23 17.67 4.85
C ILE A 234 2.31 17.00 3.84
N ILE A 235 2.30 15.67 3.82
CA ILE A 235 1.40 14.87 2.97
C ILE A 235 0.38 14.13 3.83
N HIS A 236 -0.89 14.16 3.45
CA HIS A 236 -1.90 13.28 4.05
C HIS A 236 -2.06 12.02 3.19
N GLY A 237 -1.97 10.87 3.85
CA GLY A 237 -2.27 9.57 3.27
C GLY A 237 -1.90 8.44 4.22
N LEU A 238 -2.47 7.26 4.00
CA LEU A 238 -2.27 6.11 4.87
C LEU A 238 -1.23 5.12 4.35
N ASP A 239 -0.81 5.22 3.09
CA ASP A 239 0.02 4.22 2.44
C ASP A 239 1.42 4.09 3.09
N ALA A 240 1.89 2.85 3.23
CA ALA A 240 3.21 2.58 3.82
C ALA A 240 4.35 3.17 2.96
N ASP A 241 4.10 3.27 1.65
CA ASP A 241 5.03 3.74 0.64
C ASP A 241 5.29 5.24 0.78
N LEU A 242 4.37 6.03 1.34
CA LEU A 242 4.55 7.47 1.59
C LEU A 242 5.78 7.80 2.42
N SER A 243 6.11 6.96 3.41
CA SER A 243 7.33 7.16 4.21
C SER A 243 8.60 6.97 3.40
N MET A 244 8.58 6.04 2.45
CA MET A 244 9.70 5.76 1.55
C MET A 244 9.79 6.85 0.48
N LEU A 245 8.67 7.24 -0.13
CA LEU A 245 8.59 8.34 -1.08
C LEU A 245 9.04 9.68 -0.48
N ALA A 246 8.61 9.98 0.75
CA ALA A 246 9.06 11.17 1.47
C ALA A 246 10.56 11.16 1.74
N LEU A 247 11.15 10.00 2.07
CA LEU A 247 12.60 9.86 2.21
C LEU A 247 13.33 10.05 0.87
N SER A 248 12.84 9.41 -0.21
CA SER A 248 13.38 9.53 -1.58
C SER A 248 13.24 10.94 -2.16
N SER A 249 12.34 11.77 -1.61
CA SER A 249 12.26 13.18 -2.00
C SER A 249 13.51 13.97 -1.58
N HIS A 250 14.26 13.49 -0.57
CA HIS A 250 15.37 14.17 0.09
C HIS A 250 15.03 15.55 0.69
N GLU A 251 13.74 15.85 0.89
CA GLU A 251 13.34 17.05 1.61
C GLU A 251 13.64 16.90 3.10
N PRO A 252 14.42 17.81 3.71
CA PRO A 252 14.82 17.68 5.11
C PRO A 252 13.64 17.89 6.08
N LEU A 253 12.66 18.72 5.69
CA LEU A 253 11.52 19.10 6.53
C LEU A 253 10.21 18.51 6.00
N PHE A 254 10.15 17.17 5.96
CA PHE A 254 8.99 16.43 5.48
C PHE A 254 8.22 15.73 6.63
N TYR A 255 6.90 15.73 6.53
CA TYR A 255 5.97 15.17 7.50
C TYR A 255 4.83 14.40 6.81
N ILE A 256 4.29 13.39 7.47
CA ILE A 256 3.12 12.64 7.00
C ILE A 256 2.00 12.79 8.02
N LEU A 257 0.86 13.32 7.59
CA LEU A 257 -0.36 13.41 8.38
C LEU A 257 -1.12 12.09 8.29
N VAL A 258 -1.44 11.53 9.45
CA VAL A 258 -2.22 10.30 9.58
C VAL A 258 -3.27 10.46 10.66
N GLU A 259 -4.38 9.75 10.53
CA GLU A 259 -5.25 9.50 11.68
C GLU A 259 -4.56 8.57 12.70
N GLN A 260 -5.04 8.56 13.94
CA GLN A 260 -4.51 7.69 14.98
C GLN A 260 -4.40 6.22 14.52
N LEU A 261 -3.16 5.75 14.37
CA LEU A 261 -2.83 4.47 13.73
C LEU A 261 -3.21 3.23 14.56
N PHE A 262 -3.39 3.41 15.87
CA PHE A 262 -3.59 2.31 16.83
C PHE A 262 -4.91 2.47 17.57
N ILE A 263 -6.01 2.26 16.85
CA ILE A 263 -7.35 2.20 17.42
C ILE A 263 -7.74 0.73 17.55
N THR A 264 -7.91 0.25 18.79
CA THR A 264 -8.57 -1.04 19.04
C THR A 264 -10.06 -0.87 18.82
N ARG A 265 -10.60 -1.49 17.77
CA ARG A 265 -12.03 -1.53 17.52
C ARG A 265 -12.67 -2.75 18.17
N CYS A 266 -13.85 -2.58 18.73
CA CYS A 266 -14.72 -3.68 19.14
C CYS A 266 -15.05 -4.56 17.92
N ALA A 267 -14.86 -5.88 18.03
CA ALA A 267 -15.10 -6.79 16.92
C ALA A 267 -16.60 -7.05 16.63
N ILE A 268 -17.51 -6.62 17.52
CA ILE A 268 -18.96 -6.81 17.37
C ILE A 268 -19.60 -5.57 16.73
N CYS A 269 -19.33 -4.37 17.25
CA CYS A 269 -19.98 -3.14 16.78
C CYS A 269 -19.05 -2.15 16.07
N GLY A 270 -17.75 -2.45 15.98
CA GLY A 270 -16.76 -1.59 15.32
C GLY A 270 -16.35 -0.33 16.10
N ALA A 271 -16.93 -0.06 17.27
CA ALA A 271 -16.64 1.14 18.04
C ALA A 271 -15.27 1.08 18.73
N PRO A 272 -14.54 2.21 18.83
CA PRO A 272 -13.17 2.25 19.36
C PRO A 272 -13.08 2.37 20.90
N ASP A 273 -14.20 2.56 21.58
CA ASP A 273 -14.30 3.01 22.98
C ASP A 273 -14.52 1.88 23.99
N HIS A 274 -14.61 0.64 23.54
CA HIS A 274 -14.78 -0.51 24.42
C HIS A 274 -14.20 -1.79 23.80
N SER A 275 -13.89 -2.76 24.66
CA SER A 275 -13.45 -4.07 24.20
C SER A 275 -14.65 -4.89 23.70
N THR A 276 -14.41 -5.88 22.83
CA THR A 276 -15.44 -6.80 22.34
C THR A 276 -16.27 -7.44 23.48
N ARG A 277 -15.69 -7.57 24.68
CA ARG A 277 -16.36 -8.17 25.85
C ARG A 277 -17.37 -7.23 26.52
N GLU A 278 -17.27 -5.94 26.29
CA GLU A 278 -18.08 -4.88 26.90
C GLU A 278 -19.14 -4.34 25.92
N CYS A 279 -19.29 -4.99 24.76
CA CYS A 279 -20.19 -4.55 23.71
C CYS A 279 -21.64 -4.92 24.02
N VAL A 280 -22.49 -3.91 24.24
CA VAL A 280 -23.89 -4.10 24.66
C VAL A 280 -24.89 -3.85 23.52
N LYS A 281 -24.45 -3.44 22.32
CA LYS A 281 -25.35 -3.03 21.21
C LYS A 281 -24.94 -3.59 19.85
N LEU A 282 -25.92 -4.04 19.06
CA LEU A 282 -25.85 -4.05 17.60
C LEU A 282 -26.37 -2.67 17.13
N PRO A 283 -25.52 -1.74 16.68
CA PRO A 283 -26.00 -0.47 16.18
C PRO A 283 -26.70 -0.67 14.83
N ARG A 284 -27.93 -0.15 14.69
CA ARG A 284 -28.48 0.16 13.37
C ARG A 284 -27.62 1.28 12.78
N LYS A 285 -27.04 1.07 11.60
CA LYS A 285 -26.30 2.14 10.90
C LYS A 285 -27.28 3.23 10.49
N LYS A 286 -26.90 4.49 10.69
CA LYS A 286 -27.67 5.61 10.13
C LYS A 286 -27.47 5.63 8.61
N LEU A 287 -28.52 5.85 7.84
CA LEU A 287 -28.42 6.07 6.40
C LEU A 287 -28.15 7.55 6.10
N GLY A 288 -27.31 7.83 5.10
CA GLY A 288 -27.01 9.19 4.64
C GLY A 288 -25.63 9.72 5.06
N ALA A 289 -25.36 10.99 4.73
CA ALA A 289 -24.13 11.68 5.14
C ALA A 289 -23.92 11.65 6.66
N SER A 290 -22.65 11.55 7.08
CA SER A 290 -22.28 11.70 8.48
C SER A 290 -22.34 13.18 8.87
N THR A 291 -22.86 13.44 10.06
CA THR A 291 -22.89 14.77 10.65
C THR A 291 -21.51 15.19 11.16
N LYS A 292 -21.25 16.50 11.22
CA LYS A 292 -19.96 17.04 11.72
C LYS A 292 -19.60 16.61 13.14
N ASP A 293 -20.59 16.26 13.96
CA ASP A 293 -20.39 15.79 15.35
C ASP A 293 -20.05 14.28 15.44
N ASP A 294 -20.02 13.56 14.30
CA ASP A 294 -19.70 12.14 14.30
C ASP A 294 -18.22 11.88 14.64
N LYS A 295 -17.98 10.81 15.41
CA LYS A 295 -16.64 10.41 15.89
C LYS A 295 -15.60 10.26 14.77
N PHE A 296 -16.04 10.01 13.54
CA PHE A 296 -15.19 9.97 12.35
C PHE A 296 -14.39 11.27 12.17
N TYR A 297 -15.06 12.42 12.26
CA TYR A 297 -14.45 13.75 12.11
C TYR A 297 -13.68 14.22 13.36
N HIS A 298 -13.52 13.37 14.36
CA HIS A 298 -12.88 13.72 15.64
C HIS A 298 -11.74 12.77 16.02
N ARG A 299 -11.33 11.86 15.12
CA ARG A 299 -10.21 10.94 15.37
C ARG A 299 -8.89 11.69 15.53
N PRO A 300 -8.12 11.52 16.62
CA PRO A 300 -6.92 12.31 16.83
C PRO A 300 -5.96 12.26 15.64
N LEU A 301 -5.54 13.44 15.17
CA LEU A 301 -4.57 13.57 14.10
C LEU A 301 -3.15 13.40 14.68
N GLN A 302 -2.33 12.65 13.96
CA GLN A 302 -0.93 12.43 14.29
C GLN A 302 -0.06 12.75 13.07
N VAL A 303 1.18 13.10 13.35
CA VAL A 303 2.18 13.41 12.33
C VAL A 303 3.38 12.50 12.52
N ILE A 304 3.78 11.84 11.43
CA ILE A 304 5.05 11.12 11.33
C ILE A 304 6.10 12.08 10.79
N SER A 305 7.11 12.39 11.61
CA SER A 305 8.21 13.27 11.23
C SER A 305 9.31 12.49 10.49
N ILE A 306 9.39 12.70 9.18
CA ILE A 306 10.45 12.13 8.34
C ILE A 306 11.79 12.78 8.66
N LYS A 307 11.79 14.06 9.07
CA LYS A 307 12.97 14.72 9.65
C LYS A 307 13.57 13.88 10.80
N THR A 308 12.77 13.53 11.81
CA THR A 308 13.24 12.73 12.94
C THR A 308 13.68 11.33 12.50
N LEU A 309 13.00 10.74 11.50
CA LEU A 309 13.41 9.45 10.94
C LEU A 309 14.81 9.53 10.29
N ARG A 310 15.10 10.60 9.56
CA ARG A 310 16.43 10.86 8.97
C ARG A 310 17.49 10.96 10.06
N ASP A 311 17.19 11.67 11.15
CA ASP A 311 18.08 11.77 12.32
C ASP A 311 18.36 10.39 12.95
N TYR A 312 17.33 9.52 13.06
CA TYR A 312 17.51 8.14 13.54
C TYR A 312 18.41 7.31 12.62
N LEU A 313 18.21 7.39 11.31
CA LEU A 313 19.01 6.66 10.33
C LEU A 313 20.47 7.12 10.35
N ASP A 314 20.71 8.43 10.49
CA ASP A 314 22.06 8.97 10.66
C ASP A 314 22.71 8.41 11.92
N LEU A 315 22.03 8.46 13.07
CA LEU A 315 22.55 7.92 14.33
C LEU A 315 22.85 6.41 14.27
N GLU A 316 22.03 5.62 13.57
CA GLU A 316 22.22 4.18 13.44
C GLU A 316 23.44 3.83 12.56
N MET A 317 23.74 4.65 11.55
CA MET A 317 24.80 4.41 10.57
C MET A 317 26.10 5.17 10.85
N ARG A 318 26.05 6.30 11.57
CA ARG A 318 27.23 7.12 11.90
C ARG A 318 28.41 6.32 12.50
N PRO A 319 28.21 5.31 13.37
CA PRO A 319 29.32 4.57 13.95
C PRO A 319 30.21 3.84 12.93
N VAL A 320 29.69 3.50 11.75
CA VAL A 320 30.49 2.81 10.71
C VAL A 320 31.22 3.78 9.78
N ALA A 321 30.94 5.08 9.85
CA ALA A 321 31.51 6.10 8.96
C ALA A 321 33.06 6.11 8.92
N SER A 322 33.71 5.86 10.06
CA SER A 322 35.18 5.83 10.17
C SER A 322 35.82 4.57 9.55
N GLN A 323 35.04 3.52 9.34
CA GLN A 323 35.50 2.23 8.80
C GLN A 323 35.25 2.11 7.29
N MET A 324 34.49 3.04 6.71
CA MET A 324 34.11 3.01 5.30
C MET A 324 35.28 3.34 4.38
N LYS A 325 35.32 2.65 3.24
CA LYS A 325 36.26 2.94 2.14
C LYS A 325 35.84 4.14 1.29
N ILE A 326 34.60 4.58 1.44
CA ILE A 326 33.98 5.68 0.69
C ILE A 326 33.49 6.77 1.65
N PRO A 327 33.35 8.03 1.19
CA PRO A 327 32.83 9.12 2.02
C PRO A 327 31.42 8.81 2.52
N TYR A 328 31.19 9.05 3.82
CA TYR A 328 29.87 8.93 4.44
C TYR A 328 28.89 9.96 3.84
N ASN A 329 27.76 9.49 3.33
CA ASN A 329 26.70 10.33 2.78
C ASN A 329 25.33 9.81 3.24
N LEU A 330 24.65 10.61 4.07
CA LEU A 330 23.34 10.24 4.61
C LEU A 330 22.28 10.09 3.52
N GLU A 331 22.27 10.92 2.47
CA GLU A 331 21.28 10.80 1.40
C GLU A 331 21.39 9.46 0.67
N ARG A 332 22.61 8.98 0.45
CA ARG A 332 22.85 7.67 -0.19
C ARG A 332 22.49 6.50 0.72
N ILE A 333 22.69 6.66 2.03
CA ILE A 333 22.22 5.69 3.04
C ILE A 333 20.69 5.62 3.06
N ILE A 334 20.03 6.77 2.89
CA ILE A 334 18.56 6.84 2.81
C ILE A 334 18.07 6.14 1.54
N ASP A 335 18.71 6.35 0.38
CA ASP A 335 18.38 5.63 -0.85
C ASP A 335 18.52 4.11 -0.68
N ASP A 336 19.62 3.68 -0.06
CA ASP A 336 19.86 2.27 0.25
C ASP A 336 18.80 1.74 1.22
N TYR A 337 18.43 2.50 2.26
CA TYR A 337 17.37 2.13 3.21
C TYR A 337 16.02 1.93 2.50
N VAL A 338 15.64 2.85 1.61
CA VAL A 338 14.42 2.74 0.80
C VAL A 338 14.45 1.48 -0.06
N PHE A 339 15.58 1.19 -0.72
CA PHE A 339 15.77 -0.05 -1.46
C PHE A 339 15.61 -1.30 -0.59
N LEU A 340 16.18 -1.32 0.62
CA LEU A 340 16.02 -2.45 1.54
C LEU A 340 14.55 -2.66 1.94
N CYS A 341 13.77 -1.60 2.12
CA CYS A 341 12.34 -1.69 2.39
C CYS A 341 11.58 -2.26 1.19
N ILE A 342 11.82 -1.75 -0.02
CA ILE A 342 11.25 -2.27 -1.28
C ILE A 342 11.59 -3.76 -1.47
N PHE A 343 12.80 -4.16 -1.10
CA PHE A 343 13.27 -5.54 -1.22
C PHE A 343 12.56 -6.50 -0.26
N VAL A 344 12.12 -6.03 0.92
CA VAL A 344 11.29 -6.83 1.84
C VAL A 344 9.88 -7.02 1.28
N GLY A 345 9.35 -6.00 0.63
CA GLY A 345 8.13 -6.09 -0.16
C GLY A 345 7.68 -4.73 -0.66
N ASN A 346 6.68 -4.74 -1.54
CA ASN A 346 6.08 -3.56 -2.16
C ASN A 346 4.80 -4.01 -2.87
N ASP A 347 4.14 -3.09 -3.58
CA ASP A 347 2.92 -3.36 -4.34
C ASP A 347 3.17 -4.08 -5.68
N PHE A 348 4.34 -3.90 -6.29
CA PHE A 348 4.59 -4.28 -7.69
C PHE A 348 5.21 -5.68 -7.85
N LEU A 349 5.94 -6.16 -6.83
CA LEU A 349 6.62 -7.44 -6.82
C LEU A 349 6.12 -8.33 -5.68
N PRO A 350 5.98 -9.65 -5.92
CA PRO A 350 5.71 -10.59 -4.85
C PRO A 350 6.86 -10.60 -3.83
N SER A 351 6.51 -10.69 -2.55
CA SER A 351 7.50 -10.77 -1.47
C SER A 351 8.28 -12.08 -1.56
N LEU A 352 9.59 -12.00 -1.29
CA LEU A 352 10.44 -13.19 -1.24
C LEU A 352 9.99 -14.12 -0.12
N PRO A 353 10.00 -15.46 -0.30
CA PRO A 353 9.54 -16.41 0.71
C PRO A 353 10.23 -16.27 2.08
N LEU A 354 11.44 -15.72 2.13
CA LEU A 354 12.21 -15.52 3.35
C LEU A 354 11.86 -14.25 4.12
N PHE A 355 11.24 -13.25 3.48
CA PHE A 355 11.02 -11.95 4.09
C PHE A 355 9.60 -11.79 4.62
N ASP A 356 9.49 -11.40 5.88
CA ASP A 356 8.26 -10.89 6.50
C ASP A 356 8.66 -9.78 7.50
N ILE A 357 8.03 -8.61 7.41
CA ILE A 357 8.26 -7.50 8.35
C ILE A 357 7.96 -7.94 9.78
N ARG A 358 6.92 -8.77 9.99
CA ARG A 358 6.50 -9.26 11.31
C ARG A 358 7.57 -10.11 11.98
N GLU A 359 8.45 -10.70 11.19
CA GLU A 359 9.58 -11.50 11.65
C GLU A 359 10.89 -10.71 11.71
N GLY A 360 10.84 -9.39 11.47
CA GLY A 360 11.98 -8.50 11.58
C GLY A 360 12.89 -8.48 10.35
N ALA A 361 12.37 -8.80 9.16
CA ALA A 361 13.17 -8.80 7.92
C ALA A 361 13.86 -7.45 7.65
N VAL A 362 13.17 -6.32 7.85
CA VAL A 362 13.77 -4.98 7.66
C VAL A 362 14.93 -4.75 8.63
N THR A 363 14.73 -5.07 9.92
CA THR A 363 15.78 -4.97 10.94
C THR A 363 16.98 -5.87 10.62
N MET A 364 16.74 -7.07 10.11
CA MET A 364 17.80 -7.98 9.69
C MET A 364 18.60 -7.39 8.53
N LEU A 365 17.93 -6.94 7.47
CA LEU A 365 18.60 -6.35 6.30
C LEU A 365 19.39 -5.10 6.67
N LEU A 366 18.85 -4.23 7.53
CA LEU A 366 19.54 -3.02 7.97
C LEU A 366 20.81 -3.33 8.78
N ASN A 367 20.76 -4.35 9.63
CA ASN A 367 21.94 -4.81 10.37
C ASN A 367 23.00 -5.43 9.45
N LEU A 368 22.57 -6.21 8.45
CA LEU A 368 23.46 -6.76 7.44
C LEU A 368 24.11 -5.65 6.61
N TYR A 369 23.31 -4.67 6.16
CA TYR A 369 23.79 -3.49 5.46
C TYR A 369 24.84 -2.74 6.27
N ARG A 370 24.57 -2.40 7.53
CA ARG A 370 25.52 -1.72 8.42
C ARG A 370 26.84 -2.47 8.57
N ARG A 371 26.81 -3.81 8.60
CA ARG A 371 28.01 -4.66 8.70
C ARG A 371 28.78 -4.73 7.37
N LEU A 372 28.10 -4.73 6.23
CA LEU A 372 28.71 -4.88 4.91
C LEU A 372 29.19 -3.57 4.31
N LEU A 373 28.54 -2.45 4.62
CA LEU A 373 28.83 -1.12 4.08
C LEU A 373 30.32 -0.73 4.17
N PRO A 374 31.07 -0.99 5.27
CA PRO A 374 32.50 -0.72 5.34
C PRO A 374 33.35 -1.50 4.33
N THR A 375 32.87 -2.66 3.89
CA THR A 375 33.61 -3.55 2.97
C THR A 375 33.45 -3.13 1.51
N TRP A 376 32.36 -2.43 1.20
CA TRP A 376 31.98 -2.03 -0.14
C TRP A 376 32.73 -0.80 -0.63
N THR A 377 32.81 -0.67 -1.95
CA THR A 377 33.48 0.44 -2.65
C THR A 377 32.48 1.46 -3.21
N ASP A 378 31.18 1.25 -3.01
CA ASP A 378 30.08 2.11 -3.44
C ASP A 378 28.80 1.69 -2.67
N TYR A 379 27.79 2.55 -2.65
CA TYR A 379 26.46 2.28 -2.07
C TYR A 379 25.64 1.33 -2.97
N ILE A 380 24.47 0.88 -2.49
CA ILE A 380 23.57 0.01 -3.27
C ILE A 380 22.91 0.80 -4.39
N ILE A 381 22.40 1.98 -4.10
CA ILE A 381 21.70 2.84 -5.05
C ILE A 381 22.61 3.98 -5.46
N ARG A 382 22.82 4.14 -6.77
CA ARG A 382 23.56 5.23 -7.40
C ARG A 382 22.63 6.40 -7.76
N PRO A 383 23.18 7.61 -7.97
CA PRO A 383 22.39 8.76 -8.38
C PRO A 383 21.50 8.44 -9.58
N GLY A 384 20.25 8.90 -9.55
CA GLY A 384 19.25 8.57 -10.58
C GLY A 384 18.52 7.24 -10.38
N GLY A 385 18.70 6.57 -9.23
CA GLY A 385 17.98 5.32 -8.91
C GLY A 385 18.57 4.08 -9.58
N GLU A 386 19.83 4.13 -10.01
CA GLU A 386 20.52 2.98 -10.61
C GLU A 386 21.00 2.00 -9.53
N ILE A 387 20.74 0.71 -9.72
CA ILE A 387 21.10 -0.32 -8.74
C ILE A 387 22.52 -0.84 -9.02
N ASN A 388 23.37 -0.80 -8.00
CA ASN A 388 24.65 -1.48 -7.99
C ASN A 388 24.46 -2.96 -7.61
N TYR A 389 24.25 -3.79 -8.63
CA TYR A 389 23.97 -5.21 -8.46
C TYR A 389 25.08 -6.00 -7.76
N LEU A 390 26.34 -5.52 -7.77
CA LEU A 390 27.43 -6.17 -7.03
C LEU A 390 27.17 -6.13 -5.50
N GLN A 391 26.69 -5.00 -4.98
CA GLN A 391 26.39 -4.87 -3.56
C GLN A 391 25.11 -5.59 -3.17
N VAL A 392 24.10 -5.55 -4.06
CA VAL A 392 22.87 -6.35 -3.89
C VAL A 392 23.22 -7.84 -3.81
N GLN A 393 24.07 -8.33 -4.71
CA GLN A 393 24.51 -9.72 -4.71
C GLN A 393 25.28 -10.07 -3.43
N SER A 394 26.18 -9.19 -2.97
CA SER A 394 26.89 -9.35 -1.69
C SER A 394 25.92 -9.48 -0.51
N LEU A 395 24.90 -8.63 -0.44
CA LEU A 395 23.85 -8.67 0.59
C LEU A 395 23.03 -9.97 0.50
N MET A 396 22.58 -10.35 -0.70
CA MET A 396 21.76 -11.54 -0.93
C MET A 396 22.50 -12.82 -0.54
N ARG A 397 23.81 -12.92 -0.82
CA ARG A 397 24.64 -14.07 -0.41
C ARG A 397 24.70 -14.24 1.10
N GLU A 398 24.81 -13.16 1.87
CA GLU A 398 24.79 -13.20 3.34
C GLU A 398 23.43 -13.62 3.91
N VAL A 399 22.35 -13.17 3.29
CA VAL A 399 20.99 -13.61 3.67
C VAL A 399 20.81 -15.10 3.33
N TYR A 400 21.25 -15.53 2.15
CA TYR A 400 21.16 -16.92 1.71
C TYR A 400 22.00 -17.87 2.59
N ALA A 401 23.21 -17.47 3.00
CA ALA A 401 24.03 -18.22 3.95
C ALA A 401 23.31 -18.49 5.29
N ASN A 402 22.36 -17.62 5.66
CA ASN A 402 21.54 -17.73 6.86
C ASN A 402 20.13 -18.29 6.62
N GLU A 403 19.80 -18.72 5.40
CA GLU A 403 18.47 -19.20 4.99
C GLU A 403 17.93 -20.29 5.93
N GLY A 404 18.75 -21.29 6.25
CA GLY A 404 18.34 -22.40 7.13
C GLY A 404 17.89 -21.93 8.52
N ASN A 405 18.54 -20.90 9.07
CA ASN A 405 18.18 -20.32 10.36
C ASN A 405 16.86 -19.53 10.27
N ILE A 406 16.65 -18.79 9.18
CA ILE A 406 15.41 -18.03 8.93
C ILE A 406 14.24 -19.00 8.79
N LEU A 407 14.37 -20.03 7.95
CA LEU A 407 13.34 -21.05 7.74
C LEU A 407 13.03 -21.86 9.01
N ARG A 408 14.05 -22.14 9.84
CA ARG A 408 13.85 -22.78 11.13
C ARG A 408 13.03 -21.90 12.08
N ARG A 409 13.35 -20.60 12.18
CA ARG A 409 12.56 -19.66 13.00
C ARG A 409 11.13 -19.58 12.50
N LYS A 410 10.91 -19.42 11.19
CA LYS A 410 9.57 -19.42 10.57
C LYS A 410 8.73 -20.63 10.98
N ARG A 411 9.30 -21.83 10.88
CA ARG A 411 8.62 -23.08 11.29
C ARG A 411 8.29 -23.13 12.77
N LEU A 412 9.18 -22.65 13.63
CA LEU A 412 8.92 -22.55 15.07
C LEU A 412 7.79 -21.56 15.35
N PHE A 413 7.86 -20.33 14.83
CA PHE A 413 6.83 -19.32 15.00
C PHE A 413 5.45 -19.78 14.49
N GLY A 414 5.40 -20.41 13.31
CA GLY A 414 4.16 -20.98 12.75
C GLY A 414 3.55 -22.06 13.66
N ARG A 415 4.37 -22.91 14.30
CA ARG A 415 3.87 -23.88 15.29
C ARG A 415 3.34 -23.21 16.56
N TYR A 416 3.97 -22.14 17.01
CA TYR A 416 3.51 -21.40 18.20
C TYR A 416 2.18 -20.67 17.97
N THR A 417 1.96 -20.08 16.78
CA THR A 417 0.68 -19.41 16.46
C THR A 417 -0.47 -20.41 16.28
N VAL A 418 -0.24 -21.51 15.55
CA VAL A 418 -1.24 -22.58 15.38
C VAL A 418 -1.52 -23.31 16.70
N GLY A 419 -0.50 -23.49 17.56
CA GLY A 419 -0.64 -24.13 18.87
C GLY A 419 -1.53 -23.37 19.85
N ARG A 420 -1.64 -22.04 19.73
CA ARG A 420 -2.51 -21.21 20.57
C ARG A 420 -3.98 -21.21 20.14
N LEU A 421 -4.25 -21.54 18.88
CA LEU A 421 -5.61 -21.65 18.32
C LEU A 421 -6.26 -23.03 18.59
N LYS A 422 -5.50 -24.02 19.06
CA LYS A 422 -6.07 -25.26 19.59
C LYS A 422 -6.62 -25.02 21.01
N ARG A 423 -7.87 -24.56 21.11
CA ARG A 423 -8.67 -24.78 22.32
C ARG A 423 -8.76 -26.30 22.58
N PRO A 424 -8.81 -26.76 23.85
CA PRO A 424 -9.00 -28.18 24.15
C PRO A 424 -10.33 -28.63 23.52
N ALA A 425 -10.25 -29.65 22.67
CA ALA A 425 -11.39 -30.19 21.95
C ALA A 425 -12.41 -30.74 22.95
N VAL A 426 -13.61 -30.15 22.98
CA VAL A 426 -14.80 -30.83 23.47
C VAL A 426 -15.15 -31.86 22.39
N GLN A 427 -15.20 -33.13 22.80
CA GLN A 427 -15.51 -34.26 21.92
C GLN A 427 -16.92 -34.09 21.34
N ALA A 428 -17.03 -33.82 20.03
CA ALA A 428 -18.27 -33.96 19.29
C ALA A 428 -18.00 -34.40 17.83
N SER A 429 -18.58 -35.55 17.51
CA SER A 429 -18.89 -36.21 16.23
C SER A 429 -18.16 -35.84 14.94
N SER A 430 -17.67 -36.90 14.31
CA SER A 430 -17.07 -37.04 12.99
C SER A 430 -17.99 -36.64 11.83
N THR A 431 -17.84 -35.41 11.36
CA THR A 431 -18.00 -35.05 9.94
C THR A 431 -17.07 -33.88 9.68
N LYS A 432 -15.89 -34.19 9.13
CA LYS A 432 -15.01 -33.15 8.60
C LYS A 432 -15.73 -32.45 7.43
N PRO A 433 -15.75 -31.12 7.36
CA PRO A 433 -16.11 -30.42 6.13
C PRO A 433 -15.22 -30.90 4.98
N PRO A 434 -15.69 -30.87 3.71
CA PRO A 434 -14.82 -31.10 2.59
C PRO A 434 -13.72 -30.03 2.62
N GLU A 435 -12.49 -30.46 2.89
CA GLU A 435 -11.29 -29.64 2.75
C GLU A 435 -11.27 -29.16 1.28
N LEU A 436 -11.58 -27.87 1.05
CA LEU A 436 -11.19 -27.18 -0.17
C LEU A 436 -9.69 -27.45 -0.32
N GLY A 437 -9.31 -28.11 -1.42
CA GLY A 437 -7.98 -28.65 -1.60
C GLY A 437 -6.90 -27.67 -1.13
N ASP A 438 -6.18 -28.07 -0.08
CA ASP A 438 -4.89 -27.50 0.25
C ASP A 438 -4.05 -27.62 -1.03
N GLU A 439 -3.93 -26.55 -1.83
CA GLU A 439 -2.87 -26.46 -2.81
C GLU A 439 -1.56 -26.73 -2.06
N GLU A 440 -0.93 -27.88 -2.34
CA GLU A 440 0.22 -28.43 -1.63
C GLU A 440 1.14 -27.32 -1.10
N SER A 441 1.02 -27.00 0.19
CA SER A 441 1.87 -25.97 0.78
C SER A 441 3.31 -26.46 0.73
N VAL A 442 4.17 -25.77 -0.01
CA VAL A 442 5.60 -26.08 -0.08
C VAL A 442 6.15 -26.13 1.34
N ASP A 443 6.64 -27.30 1.78
CA ASP A 443 7.22 -27.45 3.11
C ASP A 443 8.66 -26.90 3.12
N TYR A 444 8.75 -25.60 3.36
CA TYR A 444 10.01 -24.86 3.33
C TYR A 444 11.05 -25.46 4.30
N GLY A 445 12.22 -25.76 3.75
CA GLY A 445 13.38 -26.22 4.51
C GLY A 445 13.42 -27.73 4.80
N LYS A 446 12.67 -28.55 4.06
CA LYS A 446 12.94 -30.00 3.87
C LYS A 446 13.87 -30.21 2.67
N PRO A 447 14.71 -31.26 2.61
CA PRO A 447 15.51 -31.55 1.42
C PRO A 447 14.63 -31.59 0.15
N GLY A 448 15.02 -30.90 -0.92
CA GLY A 448 14.27 -30.81 -2.17
C GLY A 448 13.15 -29.75 -2.21
N TRP A 449 12.93 -28.97 -1.14
CA TRP A 449 11.87 -27.95 -1.11
C TRP A 449 12.02 -26.88 -2.19
N SER A 450 13.26 -26.50 -2.55
CA SER A 450 13.52 -25.49 -3.59
C SER A 450 13.03 -25.93 -4.96
N ASP A 451 13.09 -27.23 -5.23
CA ASP A 451 12.77 -27.81 -6.51
C ASP A 451 11.26 -28.03 -6.61
N ALA A 452 10.65 -28.47 -5.51
CA ALA A 452 9.20 -28.49 -5.36
C ALA A 452 8.59 -27.10 -5.53
N TYR A 453 9.25 -26.06 -5.01
CA TYR A 453 8.80 -24.67 -5.14
C TYR A 453 8.63 -24.25 -6.60
N TYR A 454 9.66 -24.42 -7.44
CA TYR A 454 9.57 -24.07 -8.86
C TYR A 454 8.56 -24.94 -9.62
N ARG A 455 8.49 -26.24 -9.29
CA ARG A 455 7.56 -27.16 -9.94
C ARG A 455 6.09 -26.86 -9.63
N GLN A 456 5.77 -26.55 -8.37
CA GLN A 456 4.40 -26.26 -7.92
C GLN A 456 3.98 -24.82 -8.20
N LYS A 457 4.86 -23.84 -7.98
CA LYS A 457 4.49 -22.40 -8.06
C LYS A 457 4.67 -21.80 -9.44
N PHE A 458 5.67 -22.25 -10.21
CA PHE A 458 5.95 -21.74 -11.55
C PHE A 458 5.64 -22.76 -12.66
N GLY A 459 5.41 -24.04 -12.32
CA GLY A 459 5.28 -25.10 -13.33
C GLY A 459 6.59 -25.37 -14.09
N LEU A 460 7.74 -24.97 -13.52
CA LEU A 460 9.04 -25.11 -14.17
C LEU A 460 9.77 -26.38 -13.70
N ASP A 461 10.49 -27.00 -14.62
CA ASP A 461 11.44 -28.06 -14.27
C ASP A 461 12.66 -27.44 -13.57
N PRO A 462 13.07 -27.92 -12.38
CA PRO A 462 14.27 -27.44 -11.68
C PRO A 462 15.58 -27.54 -12.47
N SER A 463 15.63 -28.38 -13.50
CA SER A 463 16.75 -28.48 -14.43
C SER A 463 16.77 -27.38 -15.51
N ASP A 464 15.64 -26.72 -15.76
CA ASP A 464 15.54 -25.60 -16.70
C ASP A 464 16.07 -24.30 -16.07
N ARG A 465 17.40 -24.23 -15.98
CA ARG A 465 18.11 -23.07 -15.43
C ARG A 465 17.88 -21.80 -16.24
N VAL A 466 17.67 -21.92 -17.55
CA VAL A 466 17.43 -20.77 -18.43
C VAL A 466 16.11 -20.07 -18.07
N SER A 467 15.04 -20.84 -17.86
CA SER A 467 13.76 -20.26 -17.44
C SER A 467 13.83 -19.67 -16.03
N ILE A 468 14.55 -20.30 -15.10
CA ILE A 468 14.75 -19.77 -13.74
C ILE A 468 15.53 -18.46 -13.77
N GLU A 469 16.62 -18.40 -14.55
CA GLU A 469 17.42 -17.18 -14.74
C GLU A 469 16.58 -16.05 -15.35
N ARG A 470 15.68 -16.37 -16.30
CA ARG A 470 14.74 -15.39 -16.86
C ARG A 470 13.81 -14.81 -15.81
N VAL A 471 13.23 -15.63 -14.93
CA VAL A 471 12.39 -15.15 -13.82
C VAL A 471 13.21 -14.24 -12.88
N CYS A 472 14.45 -14.62 -12.58
CA CYS A 472 15.36 -13.80 -11.78
C CYS A 472 15.66 -12.46 -12.45
N GLN A 473 15.93 -12.45 -13.75
CA GLN A 473 16.16 -11.24 -14.55
C GLN A 473 14.96 -10.29 -14.50
N GLU A 474 13.75 -10.80 -14.70
CA GLU A 474 12.52 -10.00 -14.63
C GLU A 474 12.25 -9.43 -13.22
N TYR A 475 12.57 -10.20 -12.17
CA TYR A 475 12.45 -9.72 -10.79
C TYR A 475 13.44 -8.59 -10.50
N MET A 476 14.70 -8.74 -10.94
CA MET A 476 15.75 -7.73 -10.78
C MET A 476 15.49 -6.47 -11.62
N LEU A 477 14.88 -6.64 -12.80
CA LEU A 477 14.36 -5.56 -13.61
C LEU A 477 13.24 -4.83 -12.86
N GLY A 478 12.32 -5.56 -12.21
CA GLY A 478 11.28 -4.96 -11.40
C GLY A 478 11.78 -4.12 -10.23
N LEU A 479 12.82 -4.58 -9.52
CA LEU A 479 13.45 -3.78 -8.48
C LEU A 479 14.02 -2.46 -9.04
N ALA A 480 14.64 -2.49 -10.22
CA ALA A 480 15.11 -1.28 -10.88
C ALA A 480 13.96 -0.36 -11.33
N TRP A 481 12.86 -0.94 -11.81
CA TRP A 481 11.66 -0.17 -12.17
C TRP A 481 11.09 0.58 -10.96
N ILE A 482 10.93 -0.09 -9.83
CA ILE A 482 10.38 0.51 -8.60
C ILE A 482 11.30 1.63 -8.08
N MET A 483 12.61 1.38 -8.01
CA MET A 483 13.57 2.40 -7.58
C MET A 483 13.51 3.65 -8.46
N ARG A 484 13.45 3.48 -9.79
CA ARG A 484 13.28 4.61 -10.71
C ARG A 484 11.92 5.29 -10.52
N TYR A 485 10.85 4.53 -10.28
CA TYR A 485 9.52 5.08 -10.06
C TYR A 485 9.47 6.02 -8.84
N TYR A 486 10.19 5.66 -7.78
CA TYR A 486 10.28 6.45 -6.55
C TYR A 486 11.22 7.66 -6.72
N CYS A 487 12.40 7.47 -7.30
CA CYS A 487 13.44 8.51 -7.38
C CYS A 487 13.27 9.49 -8.55
N THR A 488 12.86 8.99 -9.72
CA THR A 488 12.87 9.75 -10.98
C THR A 488 11.52 9.83 -11.69
N GLY A 489 10.54 9.03 -11.28
CA GLY A 489 9.25 8.89 -11.96
C GLY A 489 9.16 7.61 -12.81
N CYS A 490 8.02 7.42 -13.48
CA CYS A 490 7.71 6.18 -14.18
C CYS A 490 8.73 5.87 -15.28
N ALA A 491 9.48 4.76 -15.13
CA ALA A 491 10.46 4.35 -16.13
C ALA A 491 9.82 3.63 -17.33
N SER A 492 8.66 3.02 -17.13
CA SER A 492 7.88 2.35 -18.17
C SER A 492 6.43 2.20 -17.73
N TRP A 493 5.50 2.75 -18.51
CA TRP A 493 4.06 2.57 -18.33
C TRP A 493 3.60 1.15 -18.68
N ASP A 494 4.35 0.48 -19.56
CA ASP A 494 4.02 -0.84 -20.10
C ASP A 494 4.55 -2.01 -19.28
N TRP A 495 5.62 -1.79 -18.53
CA TRP A 495 6.26 -2.86 -17.76
C TRP A 495 5.36 -3.33 -16.60
N PHE A 496 5.35 -4.65 -16.39
CA PHE A 496 4.81 -5.30 -15.20
C PHE A 496 5.55 -6.62 -14.99
N TYR A 497 5.66 -7.07 -13.73
CA TYR A 497 6.24 -8.37 -13.44
C TYR A 497 5.27 -9.49 -13.87
N PRO A 498 5.66 -10.42 -14.76
CA PRO A 498 4.71 -11.35 -15.38
C PRO A 498 4.23 -12.44 -14.41
N GLU A 499 5.09 -12.90 -13.50
CA GLU A 499 4.82 -14.03 -12.63
C GLU A 499 3.95 -13.66 -11.42
N HIS A 500 3.42 -14.68 -10.74
CA HIS A 500 2.65 -14.53 -9.49
C HIS A 500 3.52 -14.67 -8.24
N TYR A 501 4.67 -15.32 -8.36
CA TYR A 501 5.56 -15.64 -7.25
C TYR A 501 6.96 -15.05 -7.49
N ALA A 502 7.71 -14.84 -6.40
CA ALA A 502 9.09 -14.38 -6.47
C ALA A 502 10.03 -15.57 -6.71
N PRO A 503 11.17 -15.42 -7.41
CA PRO A 503 12.19 -16.44 -7.47
C PRO A 503 12.83 -16.68 -6.09
N LEU A 504 13.55 -17.79 -5.94
CA LEU A 504 14.28 -18.08 -4.71
C LEU A 504 15.53 -17.22 -4.58
N LEU A 505 15.88 -16.87 -3.34
CA LEU A 505 17.02 -16.02 -3.04
C LEU A 505 18.36 -16.65 -3.48
N ARG A 506 18.46 -17.98 -3.41
CA ARG A 506 19.62 -18.74 -3.93
C ARG A 506 19.91 -18.33 -5.38
N ASP A 507 18.88 -18.40 -6.23
CA ASP A 507 19.02 -18.21 -7.66
C ASP A 507 19.20 -16.71 -7.99
N LEU A 508 18.53 -15.81 -7.27
CA LEU A 508 18.80 -14.35 -7.34
C LEU A 508 20.26 -14.00 -6.98
N SER A 509 20.81 -14.62 -5.93
CA SER A 509 22.18 -14.35 -5.47
C SER A 509 23.27 -14.84 -6.44
N ALA A 510 22.92 -15.73 -7.36
CA ALA A 510 23.81 -16.28 -8.38
C ALA A 510 23.85 -15.44 -9.67
N MET A 511 22.95 -14.46 -9.83
CA MET A 511 22.89 -13.59 -11.01
C MET A 511 24.15 -12.71 -11.11
N ASN A 512 24.87 -12.79 -12.23
CA ASN A 512 26.11 -12.04 -12.44
C ASN A 512 25.93 -10.79 -13.32
N ASN A 513 25.03 -10.83 -14.30
CA ASN A 513 24.72 -9.71 -15.18
C ASN A 513 23.21 -9.48 -15.18
N VAL A 514 22.79 -8.26 -14.85
CA VAL A 514 21.40 -7.81 -14.98
C VAL A 514 21.34 -6.72 -16.03
N THR A 515 20.69 -7.01 -17.15
CA THR A 515 20.46 -6.03 -18.21
C THR A 515 19.21 -5.21 -17.88
N VAL A 516 19.38 -3.92 -17.59
CA VAL A 516 18.27 -3.01 -17.30
C VAL A 516 18.03 -2.11 -18.50
N SER A 517 16.90 -2.29 -19.17
CA SER A 517 16.41 -1.39 -20.21
C SER A 517 14.90 -1.26 -20.11
N PHE A 518 14.42 -0.02 -20.25
CA PHE A 518 13.00 0.30 -20.23
C PHE A 518 12.67 1.19 -21.41
N SER A 519 11.50 0.96 -22.01
CA SER A 519 10.84 1.91 -22.89
C SER A 519 9.75 2.61 -22.09
N LEU A 520 9.75 3.95 -22.08
CA LEU A 520 8.77 4.72 -21.32
C LEU A 520 7.33 4.33 -21.70
N GLY A 521 7.06 4.14 -22.99
CA GLY A 521 5.71 3.83 -23.47
C GLY A 521 4.76 5.00 -23.23
N GLN A 522 3.46 4.71 -23.12
CA GLN A 522 2.42 5.67 -22.78
C GLN A 522 1.46 5.05 -21.75
N PRO A 523 0.80 5.86 -20.92
CA PRO A 523 -0.31 5.38 -20.09
C PRO A 523 -1.37 4.71 -20.97
N ILE A 524 -1.99 3.65 -20.47
CA ILE A 524 -3.17 3.08 -21.12
C ILE A 524 -4.34 4.08 -21.04
N SER A 525 -5.32 3.95 -21.93
CA SER A 525 -6.51 4.80 -21.85
C SER A 525 -7.34 4.49 -20.60
N LYS A 526 -8.14 5.46 -20.13
CA LYS A 526 -9.07 5.26 -19.00
C LYS A 526 -10.00 4.06 -19.24
N LEU A 527 -10.52 3.90 -20.46
CA LEU A 527 -11.38 2.78 -20.82
C LEU A 527 -10.67 1.43 -20.71
N GLU A 528 -9.42 1.33 -21.20
CA GLU A 528 -8.62 0.11 -21.06
C GLU A 528 -8.33 -0.21 -19.60
N ALA A 529 -8.04 0.81 -18.78
CA ALA A 529 -7.83 0.67 -17.35
C ALA A 529 -9.10 0.16 -16.64
N VAL A 530 -10.26 0.75 -16.94
CA VAL A 530 -11.57 0.30 -16.45
C VAL A 530 -11.83 -1.14 -16.87
N ILE A 531 -11.47 -1.52 -18.11
CA ILE A 531 -11.67 -2.90 -18.57
C ILE A 531 -10.77 -3.87 -17.80
N ALA A 532 -9.51 -3.52 -17.61
CA ALA A 532 -8.52 -4.37 -16.95
C ALA A 532 -8.85 -4.60 -15.46
N VAL A 533 -9.37 -3.58 -14.78
CA VAL A 533 -9.60 -3.58 -13.33
C VAL A 533 -11.07 -3.85 -12.98
N GLY A 534 -12.01 -3.23 -13.68
CA GLY A 534 -13.45 -3.25 -13.40
C GLY A 534 -14.18 -4.53 -13.82
N PHE A 535 -13.91 -5.09 -15.01
CA PHE A 535 -14.57 -6.34 -15.45
C PHE A 535 -14.12 -7.59 -14.69
N ALA A 536 -13.09 -7.49 -13.85
CA ALA A 536 -12.72 -8.58 -12.94
C ALA A 536 -13.78 -8.83 -11.85
N CYS A 537 -14.64 -7.84 -11.54
CA CYS A 537 -15.62 -7.90 -10.45
C CYS A 537 -17.08 -8.09 -10.89
N SER A 538 -17.42 -7.95 -12.18
CA SER A 538 -18.80 -8.20 -12.61
C SER A 538 -19.11 -9.69 -12.49
N GLU A 539 -19.99 -10.06 -11.55
CA GLU A 539 -20.52 -11.40 -11.40
C GLU A 539 -20.87 -12.07 -12.75
N PRO A 540 -20.84 -13.42 -12.82
CA PRO A 540 -21.45 -14.17 -13.91
C PRO A 540 -22.98 -14.00 -14.05
N ARG A 541 -23.65 -13.07 -13.33
CA ARG A 541 -25.12 -12.94 -13.35
C ARG A 541 -25.68 -12.49 -14.70
N ARG A 542 -24.92 -11.77 -15.53
CA ARG A 542 -25.37 -11.36 -16.88
C ARG A 542 -24.97 -12.31 -18.02
N ARG A 543 -24.24 -13.41 -17.76
CA ARG A 543 -23.84 -14.37 -18.82
C ARG A 543 -24.90 -15.41 -19.21
N ALA A 544 -26.06 -15.44 -18.55
CA ALA A 544 -27.12 -16.41 -18.84
C ALA A 544 -28.18 -15.94 -19.86
N ARG A 545 -28.15 -14.69 -20.32
CA ARG A 545 -29.08 -14.18 -21.34
C ARG A 545 -28.31 -13.48 -22.45
N ARG A 546 -28.19 -14.16 -23.60
CA ARG A 546 -27.57 -13.74 -24.87
C ARG A 546 -26.07 -14.03 -25.00
N SER A 547 -25.76 -15.27 -25.35
CA SER A 547 -24.81 -15.57 -26.44
C SER A 547 -24.89 -17.04 -26.79
N THR A 548 -25.32 -17.33 -28.02
CA THR A 548 -25.19 -18.63 -28.67
C THR A 548 -23.74 -19.10 -28.68
N PRO A 549 -23.47 -20.42 -28.61
CA PRO A 549 -22.11 -20.96 -28.54
C PRO A 549 -21.50 -21.06 -29.94
N SER A 550 -21.09 -19.93 -30.52
CA SER A 550 -20.10 -19.95 -31.60
C SER A 550 -19.32 -18.65 -31.60
N SER A 551 -17.98 -18.75 -31.70
CA SER A 551 -16.99 -17.67 -31.58
C SER A 551 -16.70 -17.12 -30.18
N ARG A 552 -16.01 -17.91 -29.35
CA ARG A 552 -15.20 -17.36 -28.24
C ARG A 552 -13.80 -17.01 -28.78
N PRO A 553 -13.31 -15.76 -28.65
CA PRO A 553 -11.88 -15.50 -28.77
C PRO A 553 -11.20 -16.09 -27.53
N SER A 554 -10.20 -16.95 -27.72
CA SER A 554 -9.39 -17.47 -26.62
C SER A 554 -8.51 -16.37 -26.05
N TRP A 555 -8.60 -16.13 -24.74
CA TRP A 555 -7.79 -15.17 -23.97
C TRP A 555 -6.32 -15.61 -23.75
N SER A 556 -5.78 -16.40 -24.67
CA SER A 556 -4.38 -16.85 -24.69
C SER A 556 -3.44 -15.87 -25.41
N SER A 557 -3.96 -14.78 -25.98
CA SER A 557 -3.22 -13.85 -26.86
C SER A 557 -2.26 -12.89 -26.13
N TRP A 558 -2.18 -12.93 -24.80
CA TRP A 558 -1.21 -12.16 -24.01
C TRP A 558 -0.03 -13.02 -23.54
N SER A 559 0.41 -13.94 -24.41
CA SER A 559 1.69 -14.66 -24.25
C SER A 559 2.75 -13.97 -25.12
N PRO A 560 4.00 -13.79 -24.65
CA PRO A 560 5.05 -13.18 -25.47
C PRO A 560 5.28 -14.04 -26.72
N ARG A 561 5.21 -13.43 -27.91
CA ARG A 561 5.51 -14.09 -29.19
C ARG A 561 6.93 -14.66 -29.10
N ARG A 562 7.05 -15.99 -29.07
CA ARG A 562 8.32 -16.68 -29.35
C ARG A 562 8.72 -16.31 -30.78
N THR A 563 9.90 -15.71 -30.95
CA THR A 563 10.52 -15.53 -32.26
C THR A 563 10.81 -16.91 -32.86
N PRO A 564 10.51 -17.18 -34.15
CA PRO A 564 10.87 -18.44 -34.76
C PRO A 564 12.38 -18.46 -35.03
N SER A 565 13.05 -19.49 -34.54
CA SER A 565 14.40 -19.86 -34.94
C SER A 565 14.42 -20.19 -36.44
N SER A 566 15.13 -19.40 -37.23
CA SER A 566 15.39 -19.69 -38.65
C SER A 566 16.45 -20.80 -38.78
N THR A 567 16.02 -22.05 -38.91
CA THR A 567 16.84 -23.11 -39.48
C THR A 567 16.66 -23.14 -40.99
N SER A 568 17.65 -22.64 -41.72
CA SER A 568 17.77 -22.79 -43.17
C SER A 568 18.21 -24.22 -43.50
N THR A 569 17.29 -25.04 -44.00
CA THR A 569 17.63 -26.33 -44.60
C THR A 569 17.51 -26.21 -46.11
N THR A 570 18.66 -26.15 -46.76
CA THR A 570 18.86 -26.31 -48.20
C THR A 570 18.29 -27.64 -48.67
N ARG A 571 17.44 -27.62 -49.70
CA ARG A 571 17.08 -28.81 -50.49
C ARG A 571 17.44 -28.56 -51.95
N SER A 572 18.54 -29.19 -52.36
CA SER A 572 18.93 -29.39 -53.75
C SER A 572 18.04 -30.46 -54.39
N SER A 573 17.71 -30.19 -55.64
CA SER A 573 17.13 -31.09 -56.64
C SER A 573 17.81 -32.45 -56.74
N SER A 574 17.02 -33.52 -56.71
CA SER A 574 17.06 -34.73 -57.57
C SER A 574 15.85 -35.58 -57.22
#